data_AF-A0A8S9LN33-F1
#
_entry.id   AF-A0A8S9LN33-F1
#
_cell.length_a   1.000
_cell.length_b   1.000
_cell.length_c   1.000
_cell.angle_alpha   90.00
_cell.angle_beta   90.00
_cell.angle_gamma   90.00
#
_symmetry.space_group_name_H-M   'P 1'
#
loop_
_entity.id
_entity.type
_entity.pdbx_description
1 polymer ?
#
loop_
_entity_poly.entity_id
_entity_poly.type
_entity_poly.pdbx_seq_one_letter_code
_entity_poly.pdbx_strand_id
1 'polypeptide(L)'
;MVVVQGEEKGSTIVKEARERGASLLVLGQKKQHATWRLLMIWASQTRPLTKTDTVEYCINNAPCMAIAVRKRGKKVGGYTLTTKRHKDFWLLA
;
A
#
# COMPACT_ATOMS: atom_id res chain seq x y z
N MET A 1 -9.81 18.85 -7.15
CA MET A 1 -8.79 17.78 -7.06
C MET A 1 -9.48 16.46 -7.41
N VAL A 2 -9.08 15.82 -8.51
CA VAL A 2 -9.68 14.54 -8.94
C VAL A 2 -9.17 13.43 -8.03
N VAL A 3 -10.06 12.86 -7.21
CA VAL A 3 -9.77 11.68 -6.39
C VAL A 3 -9.98 10.47 -7.29
N VAL A 4 -8.93 10.08 -8.01
CA VAL A 4 -8.91 8.86 -8.82
C VAL A 4 -9.08 7.67 -7.87
N GLN A 5 -10.11 6.85 -8.11
CA GLN A 5 -10.47 5.71 -7.28
C GLN A 5 -9.31 4.70 -7.19
N GLY A 6 -9.23 3.98 -6.08
CA GLY A 6 -8.09 3.10 -5.77
C GLY A 6 -7.81 2.03 -6.82
N GLU A 7 -8.84 1.51 -7.49
CA GLU A 7 -8.68 0.50 -8.53
C GLU A 7 -7.98 1.06 -9.79
N GLU A 8 -8.40 2.23 -10.26
CA GLU A 8 -7.77 2.94 -11.40
C GLU A 8 -6.31 3.28 -11.11
N LYS A 9 -6.00 3.62 -9.86
CA LYS A 9 -4.63 3.91 -9.44
C LYS A 9 -3.76 2.64 -9.38
N GLY A 10 -4.30 1.53 -8.90
CA GLY A 10 -3.59 0.25 -8.83
C GLY A 10 -3.25 -0.28 -10.22
N SER A 11 -4.23 -0.26 -11.13
CA SER A 11 -4.05 -0.71 -12.51
C SER A 11 -3.02 0.13 -13.26
N THR A 12 -3.03 1.45 -13.08
CA THR A 12 -2.03 2.36 -13.67
C THR A 12 -0.61 2.01 -13.22
N ILE A 13 -0.40 1.78 -11.91
CA ILE A 13 0.92 1.42 -11.37
C ILE A 13 1.41 0.08 -11.94
N VAL A 14 0.52 -0.92 -12.01
CA VAL A 14 0.85 -2.25 -12.57
C VAL A 14 1.21 -2.15 -14.04
N LYS A 15 0.47 -1.35 -14.81
CA LYS A 15 0.74 -1.10 -16.23
C LYS A 15 2.10 -0.46 -16.43
N GLU A 16 2.42 0.60 -15.70
CA GLU A 16 3.71 1.27 -15.77
C GLU A 16 4.88 0.37 -15.37
N ALA A 17 4.70 -0.46 -14.33
CA ALA A 17 5.71 -1.44 -13.92
C ALA A 17 6.01 -2.46 -15.03
N ARG A 18 4.98 -2.86 -15.79
CA ARG A 18 5.11 -3.75 -16.95
C ARG A 18 5.84 -3.06 -18.10
N GLU A 19 5.41 -1.86 -18.48
CA GLU A 19 5.97 -1.11 -19.62
C GLU A 19 7.44 -0.77 -19.41
N ARG A 20 7.84 -0.49 -18.16
CA ARG A 20 9.23 -0.20 -17.80
C ARG A 20 10.09 -1.44 -17.56
N GLY A 21 9.51 -2.65 -17.64
CA GLY A 21 10.23 -3.89 -17.35
C GLY A 21 10.77 -3.96 -15.92
N ALA A 22 10.06 -3.40 -14.94
CA ALA A 22 10.53 -3.35 -13.56
C ALA A 22 10.65 -4.76 -12.98
N SER A 23 11.80 -5.08 -12.37
CA SER A 23 12.02 -6.37 -11.69
C SER A 23 11.44 -6.41 -10.26
N LEU A 24 11.27 -5.25 -9.64
CA LEU A 24 10.78 -5.09 -8.27
C LEU A 24 9.91 -3.82 -8.14
N LEU A 25 8.72 -3.96 -7.55
CA LEU A 25 7.81 -2.86 -7.25
C LEU A 25 7.74 -2.64 -5.72
N VAL A 26 8.14 -1.45 -5.27
CA VAL A 26 8.14 -1.08 -3.85
C VAL A 26 7.03 -0.07 -3.54
N LEU A 27 6.13 -0.42 -2.62
CA LEU A 27 4.92 0.33 -2.32
C LEU A 27 4.93 0.84 -0.88
N GLY A 28 4.92 2.16 -0.69
CA GLY A 28 4.87 2.76 0.64
C GLY A 28 3.47 2.70 1.26
N GLN A 29 3.34 2.02 2.41
CA GLN A 29 2.13 2.00 3.22
C GLN A 29 2.25 2.99 4.39
N LYS A 30 1.58 4.14 4.28
CA LYS A 30 1.52 5.12 5.38
C LYS A 30 0.53 4.63 6.45
N LYS A 31 0.99 4.60 7.71
CA LYS A 31 0.12 4.29 8.86
C LYS A 31 -0.93 5.40 8.99
N GLN A 32 -2.17 5.09 8.63
CA GLN A 32 -3.32 5.93 8.96
C GLN A 32 -3.53 5.82 10.47
N HIS A 33 -3.43 6.94 11.18
CA HIS A 33 -3.63 6.94 12.63
C HIS A 33 -5.07 6.51 12.96
N ALA A 34 -5.25 5.81 14.08
CA ALA A 34 -6.58 5.42 14.56
C ALA A 34 -7.51 6.64 14.69
N THR A 35 -6.98 7.79 15.13
CA THR A 35 -7.70 9.07 15.19
C THR A 35 -8.15 9.57 13.82
N TRP A 36 -7.31 9.47 12.78
CA TRP A 36 -7.70 9.83 11.42
C TRP A 36 -8.76 8.89 10.85
N ARG A 37 -8.65 7.58 11.13
CA ARG A 37 -9.68 6.61 10.74
C ARG A 37 -11.02 6.91 11.41
N LEU A 38 -11.01 7.25 12.70
CA LEU A 38 -12.20 7.66 13.43
C LEU A 38 -12.77 8.95 12.83
N LEU A 39 -11.96 9.99 12.62
CA LEU A 39 -12.42 11.24 11.98
C LEU A 39 -13.12 11.00 10.63
N MET A 40 -12.60 10.10 9.79
CA MET A 40 -13.21 9.77 8.50
C MET A 40 -14.55 9.03 8.64
N ILE A 41 -14.70 8.18 9.66
CA ILE A 41 -15.97 7.51 9.99
C ILE A 41 -17.01 8.54 10.43
N TRP A 42 -16.62 9.52 11.24
CA TRP A 42 -17.49 10.61 11.69
C TRP A 42 -17.86 11.57 10.55
N ALA A 43 -16.99 11.74 9.56
CA ALA A 43 -17.24 12.57 8.38
C ALA A 43 -18.13 11.89 7.32
N SER A 44 -18.76 10.74 7.63
CA SER A 44 -19.57 9.94 6.70
C SER A 44 -18.83 9.56 5.40
N GLN A 45 -17.51 9.61 5.39
CA GLN A 45 -16.69 9.12 4.29
C GLN A 45 -16.49 7.63 4.51
N THR A 46 -17.38 6.84 3.90
CA THR A 46 -17.36 5.38 3.88
C THR A 46 -15.98 4.88 3.44
N ARG A 47 -15.20 4.41 4.43
CA ARG A 47 -13.89 3.74 4.33
C ARG A 47 -12.80 4.56 3.60
N PRO A 48 -11.64 4.83 4.22
CA PRO A 48 -10.44 5.22 3.48
C PRO A 48 -9.90 3.98 2.71
N LEU A 49 -10.63 3.52 1.69
CA LEU A 49 -10.35 2.31 0.92
C LEU A 49 -9.15 2.47 -0.01
N THR A 50 -8.77 3.70 -0.33
CA THR A 50 -7.96 3.96 -1.54
C THR A 50 -6.51 3.49 -1.47
N LYS A 51 -5.89 3.40 -0.29
CA LYS A 51 -4.44 3.09 -0.18
C LYS A 51 -4.13 1.63 0.14
N THR A 52 -4.96 0.98 0.96
CA THR A 52 -4.75 -0.44 1.22
C THR A 52 -5.11 -1.25 -0.02
N ASP A 53 -6.20 -0.87 -0.68
CA ASP A 53 -6.73 -1.54 -1.86
C ASP A 53 -5.81 -1.42 -3.08
N THR A 54 -5.26 -0.22 -3.34
CA THR A 54 -4.21 -0.04 -4.38
C THR A 54 -3.00 -0.92 -4.16
N VAL A 55 -2.53 -1.01 -2.91
CA VAL A 55 -1.32 -1.77 -2.58
C VAL A 55 -1.57 -3.27 -2.70
N GLU A 56 -2.71 -3.75 -2.22
CA GLU A 56 -3.10 -5.16 -2.33
C GLU A 56 -3.34 -5.55 -3.79
N TYR A 57 -3.99 -4.67 -4.58
CA TYR A 57 -4.12 -4.83 -6.02
C TYR A 57 -2.76 -4.97 -6.71
N CYS A 58 -1.81 -4.07 -6.42
CA CYS A 58 -0.47 -4.13 -7.01
C CYS A 58 0.28 -5.40 -6.60
N ILE A 59 0.19 -5.83 -5.34
CA ILE A 59 0.83 -7.06 -4.87
C ILE A 59 0.30 -8.30 -5.62
N ASN A 60 -0.98 -8.31 -5.94
CA ASN A 60 -1.62 -9.46 -6.56
C ASN A 60 -1.45 -9.50 -8.09
N ASN A 61 -1.42 -8.32 -8.74
CA ASN A 61 -1.49 -8.17 -10.18
C ASN A 61 -0.19 -7.69 -10.85
N ALA A 62 0.81 -7.24 -10.09
CA ALA A 62 2.09 -6.85 -10.68
C ALA A 62 2.75 -8.04 -11.41
N PRO A 63 3.35 -7.83 -12.59
CA PRO A 63 4.07 -8.87 -13.32
C PRO A 63 5.42 -9.23 -12.68
N CYS A 64 5.83 -8.49 -11.66
CA CYS A 64 7.11 -8.62 -10.98
C CYS A 64 6.92 -8.79 -9.46
N MET A 65 8.02 -8.95 -8.73
CA MET A 65 7.95 -9.00 -7.27
C MET A 65 7.43 -7.66 -6.74
N ALA A 66 6.39 -7.70 -5.92
CA ALA A 66 5.80 -6.52 -5.30
C ALA A 66 5.90 -6.60 -3.77
N ILE A 67 6.44 -5.54 -3.16
CA ILE A 67 6.67 -5.44 -1.72
C ILE A 67 6.03 -4.15 -1.20
N ALA A 68 5.13 -4.29 -0.24
CA ALA A 68 4.62 -3.20 0.55
C ALA A 68 5.50 -2.96 1.78
N VAL A 69 5.85 -1.70 2.02
CA VAL A 69 6.75 -1.26 3.08
C VAL A 69 6.01 -0.33 4.04
N ARG A 70 5.95 -0.70 5.32
CA ARG A 70 5.31 0.10 6.37
C ARG A 70 6.27 0.37 7.53
N LYS A 71 6.28 1.58 8.07
CA LYS A 71 7.00 1.88 9.32
C LYS A 71 6.33 1.16 10.50
N ARG A 72 7.09 0.37 11.27
CA ARG A 72 6.56 -0.46 12.38
C ARG A 72 6.01 0.40 13.53
N GLY A 73 6.75 1.43 13.93
CA GLY A 73 6.33 2.39 14.96
C GLY A 73 7.32 3.55 15.12
N LYS A 74 6.97 4.54 15.95
CA LYS A 74 7.88 5.66 16.26
C LYS A 74 9.03 5.24 17.19
N LYS A 75 8.78 4.28 18.09
CA LYS A 75 9.72 3.87 19.15
C LYS A 75 10.62 2.67 18.80
N VAL A 76 10.15 1.77 17.93
CA VAL A 76 10.75 0.43 17.73
C VAL A 76 11.63 0.36 16.47
N GLY A 77 11.83 1.47 15.75
CA GLY A 77 12.61 1.48 14.51
C GLY A 77 12.05 0.54 13.44
N GLY A 78 12.76 0.45 12.31
CA GLY A 78 12.52 -0.57 11.28
C GLY A 78 11.22 -0.49 10.47
N TYR A 79 11.08 -1.48 9.59
CA TYR A 79 10.00 -1.60 8.62
C TYR A 79 9.38 -3.00 8.65
N THR A 80 8.08 -3.04 8.43
CA THR A 80 7.31 -4.26 8.19
C THR A 80 7.10 -4.37 6.68
N LEU A 81 7.36 -5.56 6.14
CA LEU A 81 7.20 -5.87 4.74
C LEU A 81 6.01 -6.80 4.52
N THR A 82 5.30 -6.57 3.41
CA THR A 82 4.22 -7.43 2.96
C THR A 82 4.39 -7.73 1.48
N THR A 83 4.27 -9.00 1.13
CA THR A 83 4.37 -9.53 -0.23
C THR A 83 3.18 -10.45 -0.49
N LYS A 84 3.08 -11.01 -1.70
CA LYS A 84 2.04 -11.98 -2.05
C LYS A 84 2.08 -13.25 -1.18
N ARG A 85 3.28 -13.69 -0.78
CA ARG A 85 3.49 -14.95 -0.03
C ARG A 85 3.56 -14.76 1.47
N HIS A 86 4.10 -13.62 1.92
CA HIS A 86 4.32 -13.34 3.33
C HIS A 86 3.78 -11.97 3.68
N LYS A 87 2.89 -11.91 4.67
CA LYS A 87 2.32 -10.67 5.18
C LYS A 87 3.01 -10.27 6.48
N ASP A 88 3.24 -8.98 6.62
CA ASP A 88 3.68 -8.29 7.84
C ASP A 88 4.93 -8.86 8.53
N PHE A 89 5.89 -9.38 7.76
CA PHE A 89 7.15 -9.85 8.33
C PHE A 89 8.09 -8.68 8.61
N TRP A 90 8.74 -8.73 9.78
CA TRP A 90 9.69 -7.71 10.21
C TRP A 90 11.10 -8.16 9.82
N LEU A 91 11.76 -7.43 8.94
CA LEU A 91 13.20 -7.55 8.80
C LEU A 91 13.84 -6.76 9.94
N LEU A 92 14.56 -7.47 10.81
CA LEU A 92 15.51 -6.85 11.73
C LEU A 92 16.58 -6.19 10.87
N ALA A 93 16.68 -4.86 10.96
CA ALA A 93 17.75 -4.07 10.39
C ALA A 93 18.54 -3.47 11.55
#